data_AF-A0A3A9VCK6-F1
#
_entry.id   AF-A0A3A9VCK6-F1
#
_cell.length_a   1.000
_cell.length_b   1.000
_cell.length_c   1.000
_cell.angle_alpha   90.00
_cell.angle_beta   90.00
_cell.angle_gamma   90.00
#
_symmetry.space_group_name_H-M   'P 1'
#
loop_
_entity.id
_entity.type
_entity.pdbx_description
1 polymer ?
#
loop_
_entity_poly.entity_id
_entity_poly.type
_entity_poly.pdbx_seq_one_letter_code
_entity_poly.pdbx_strand_id
1 'polypeptide(L)'
;MKNKFLKAQIFICLFLVATPIQYILSHGTVTYPPSRVWNCFQEGPESPDSPACEDAIIGWGTQAFYDWNEVARMDAGGMHQAIISDGNLASAGRPDKYGGLDQVRNDWVATSVTPGPITVTWTNTAPHETLYYRVYITKASWTPDQPLTWDSLELLVETAPRPSAATDNIDVILPQRTGKHVIYSVWQRSLTAEAFYSTSDVDFGSSEVNLAPEAIFSSDNGYCGGPNVDFSAASSYDPNGDELTYTWDFGDGTTAEGAEVSHSYENLDTAMVTLTVSDGEFSTGTTETINLVRTPDCNDLFCPFDAPRESALPSVNETYQFAYVKGDNGPDLSDMFKFFINWDLNNSGLYNFDYQTIGTYTSFLDIITHNFNETNPEVTFSGAQIERLDGSYFVTIDNDGNLVMVSKTGDFTIYFSKSEVEPNCGQVLSTDDFESDTTLGIQNYPNPFTKTTTIEYSLAQESPVSLKIFDLKGQLVKTIDNNLQRAGKHKVVVDLSNMNTGIYIYVIKTKNASATKRMILKR
;
A
#
# COMPACT_ATOMS: atom_id res chain seq x y z
N MET A 1 -76.66 79.40 -53.83
CA MET A 1 -77.12 78.83 -52.54
C MET A 1 -76.61 77.40 -52.46
N LYS A 2 -75.80 77.05 -51.44
CA LYS A 2 -76.04 75.99 -50.42
C LYS A 2 -76.70 74.71 -50.99
N ASN A 3 -76.28 73.47 -50.77
CA ASN A 3 -75.41 72.87 -49.75
C ASN A 3 -75.14 71.39 -50.15
N LYS A 4 -73.97 70.90 -49.73
CA LYS A 4 -73.56 69.55 -49.28
C LYS A 4 -74.57 68.38 -49.29
N PHE A 5 -74.11 67.19 -49.71
CA PHE A 5 -74.09 65.90 -48.97
C PHE A 5 -73.34 64.84 -49.82
N LEU A 6 -72.03 64.68 -49.61
CA LEU A 6 -71.36 63.59 -48.88
C LEU A 6 -71.55 62.17 -49.48
N LYS A 7 -70.55 61.72 -50.24
CA LYS A 7 -70.35 60.32 -50.68
C LYS A 7 -69.75 59.53 -49.52
N ALA A 8 -70.34 58.39 -49.16
CA ALA A 8 -69.71 57.38 -48.32
C ALA A 8 -69.44 56.14 -49.17
N GLN A 9 -68.20 55.97 -49.63
CA GLN A 9 -67.70 54.72 -50.17
C GLN A 9 -67.07 53.94 -49.02
N ILE A 10 -67.72 52.84 -48.65
CA ILE A 10 -67.21 51.88 -47.67
C ILE A 10 -66.10 51.08 -48.36
N PHE A 11 -64.84 51.40 -48.04
CA PHE A 11 -63.70 50.53 -48.28
C PHE A 11 -63.66 49.49 -47.16
N ILE A 12 -63.97 48.23 -47.47
CA ILE A 12 -63.69 47.10 -46.58
C ILE A 12 -62.18 46.87 -46.63
N CYS A 13 -61.48 47.37 -45.62
CA CYS A 13 -60.05 47.12 -45.41
C CYS A 13 -59.93 45.72 -44.79
N LEU A 14 -59.48 44.75 -45.57
CA LEU A 14 -59.16 43.41 -45.10
C LEU A 14 -57.85 43.50 -44.28
N PHE A 15 -57.95 43.73 -42.98
CA PHE A 15 -56.81 43.62 -42.07
C PHE A 15 -56.44 42.13 -41.97
N LEU A 16 -55.39 41.72 -42.69
CA LEU A 16 -54.65 40.50 -42.36
C LEU A 16 -53.97 40.77 -41.01
N VAL A 17 -54.58 40.30 -39.93
CA VAL A 17 -53.92 40.19 -38.63
C VAL A 17 -52.97 39.00 -38.75
N ALA A 18 -51.74 39.26 -39.21
CA ALA A 18 -50.64 38.34 -38.98
C ALA A 18 -50.33 38.41 -37.47
N THR A 19 -50.95 37.53 -36.68
CA THR A 19 -50.52 37.31 -35.31
C THR A 19 -49.08 36.77 -35.38
N PRO A 20 -48.08 37.46 -34.84
CA PRO A 20 -46.79 36.82 -34.65
C PRO A 20 -47.05 35.64 -33.69
N ILE A 21 -46.77 34.42 -34.15
CA ILE A 21 -46.62 33.29 -33.22
C ILE A 21 -45.38 33.65 -32.40
N GLN A 22 -45.60 34.30 -31.26
CA GLN A 22 -44.57 34.42 -30.25
C GLN A 22 -44.38 33.00 -29.71
N TYR A 23 -43.34 32.32 -30.17
CA TYR A 23 -42.84 31.15 -29.49
C TYR A 23 -42.43 31.63 -28.10
N ILE A 24 -43.25 31.32 -27.09
CA ILE A 24 -42.84 31.47 -25.70
C ILE A 24 -41.77 30.40 -25.52
N LEU A 25 -40.52 30.81 -25.74
CA LEU A 25 -39.36 29.97 -25.54
C LEU A 25 -39.39 29.46 -24.10
N SER A 26 -39.27 28.16 -23.95
CA SER A 26 -39.05 27.54 -22.64
C SER A 26 -37.60 27.78 -22.26
N HIS A 27 -37.34 27.83 -20.96
CA HIS A 27 -36.02 28.24 -20.51
C HIS A 27 -35.72 27.61 -19.16
N GLY A 28 -34.61 26.90 -19.06
CA GLY A 28 -34.11 26.34 -17.81
C GLY A 28 -32.82 25.57 -18.00
N THR A 29 -32.17 25.26 -16.88
CA THR A 29 -31.03 24.35 -16.79
C THR A 29 -30.98 23.73 -15.39
N VAL A 30 -30.11 22.74 -15.18
CA VAL A 30 -29.84 22.21 -13.84
C VAL A 30 -29.01 23.22 -13.05
N THR A 31 -29.50 23.59 -11.86
CA THR A 31 -28.82 24.47 -10.91
C THR A 31 -28.23 23.72 -9.72
N TYR A 32 -28.61 22.45 -9.50
CA TYR A 32 -27.95 21.57 -8.55
C TYR A 32 -27.98 20.09 -9.00
N PRO A 33 -26.84 19.37 -9.01
CA PRO A 33 -25.49 19.95 -9.03
C PRO A 33 -25.37 20.89 -10.25
N PRO A 34 -24.80 22.10 -10.09
CA PRO A 34 -24.86 23.14 -11.10
C PRO A 34 -24.24 22.68 -12.43
N SER A 35 -24.92 23.03 -13.52
CA SER A 35 -24.45 22.72 -14.87
C SER A 35 -23.28 23.61 -15.29
N ARG A 36 -22.49 23.17 -16.28
CA ARG A 36 -21.39 23.95 -16.89
C ARG A 36 -21.84 25.35 -17.29
N VAL A 37 -22.94 25.44 -18.04
CA VAL A 37 -23.47 26.73 -18.51
C VAL A 37 -23.95 27.62 -17.35
N TRP A 38 -24.50 27.02 -16.30
CA TRP A 38 -24.90 27.75 -15.10
C TRP A 38 -23.70 28.25 -14.31
N ASN A 39 -22.67 27.41 -14.09
CA ASN A 39 -21.44 27.79 -13.42
C ASN A 39 -20.77 28.97 -14.13
N CYS A 40 -20.55 28.87 -15.45
CA CYS A 40 -19.93 29.96 -16.20
C CYS A 40 -20.77 31.25 -16.22
N PHE A 41 -22.10 31.14 -16.19
CA PHE A 41 -22.96 32.31 -16.00
C PHE A 41 -22.82 32.92 -14.60
N GLN A 42 -22.74 32.09 -13.56
CA GLN A 42 -22.57 32.56 -12.17
C GLN A 42 -21.20 33.17 -11.90
N GLU A 43 -20.14 32.68 -12.56
CA GLU A 43 -18.80 33.28 -12.53
C GLU A 43 -18.75 34.65 -13.21
N GLY A 44 -19.75 34.97 -14.05
CA GLY A 44 -19.84 36.24 -14.76
C GLY A 44 -19.21 36.15 -16.17
N PRO A 45 -20.02 36.13 -17.24
CA PRO A 45 -19.51 35.90 -18.59
C PRO A 45 -18.44 36.88 -19.09
N GLU A 46 -18.38 38.10 -18.55
CA GLU A 46 -17.39 39.11 -18.97
C GLU A 46 -16.01 38.93 -18.31
N SER A 47 -15.93 38.16 -17.22
CA SER A 47 -14.70 37.92 -16.46
C SER A 47 -14.85 36.67 -15.59
N PRO A 48 -14.93 35.47 -16.19
CA PRO A 48 -15.09 34.22 -15.44
C PRO A 48 -13.84 33.88 -14.62
N ASP A 49 -14.01 33.13 -13.53
CA ASP A 49 -12.94 32.79 -12.59
C ASP A 49 -12.23 31.47 -12.97
N SER A 50 -12.97 30.48 -13.48
CA SER A 50 -12.44 29.16 -13.78
C SER A 50 -11.81 29.09 -15.18
N PRO A 51 -10.66 28.40 -15.35
CA PRO A 51 -10.03 28.26 -16.67
C PRO A 51 -10.95 27.63 -17.72
N ALA A 52 -11.86 26.73 -17.29
CA ALA A 52 -12.83 26.10 -18.17
C ALA A 52 -13.86 27.07 -18.73
N CYS A 53 -14.40 27.95 -17.89
CA CYS A 53 -15.32 28.98 -18.33
C CYS A 53 -14.62 30.07 -19.13
N GLU A 54 -13.39 30.46 -18.76
CA GLU A 54 -12.58 31.42 -19.52
C GLU A 54 -12.38 30.96 -20.97
N ASP A 55 -11.89 29.74 -21.19
CA ASP A 55 -11.68 29.20 -22.53
C ASP A 55 -13.00 29.05 -23.31
N ALA A 56 -14.08 28.66 -22.62
CA ALA A 56 -15.40 28.52 -23.25
C ALA A 56 -15.94 29.86 -23.74
N ILE A 57 -15.75 30.92 -22.97
CA ILE A 57 -16.17 32.27 -23.31
C ILE A 57 -15.27 32.89 -24.39
N ILE A 58 -13.94 32.67 -24.32
CA ILE A 58 -13.00 33.16 -25.34
C ILE A 58 -13.34 32.57 -26.71
N GLY A 59 -13.67 31.29 -26.79
CA GLY A 59 -13.97 30.62 -28.06
C GLY A 59 -15.35 30.91 -28.64
N TRP A 60 -16.38 31.12 -27.81
CA TRP A 60 -17.79 31.18 -28.24
C TRP A 60 -18.55 32.45 -27.85
N GLY A 61 -17.88 33.38 -27.17
CA GLY A 61 -18.43 34.65 -26.74
C GLY A 61 -19.35 34.56 -25.52
N THR A 62 -19.66 35.74 -24.96
CA THR A 62 -20.42 35.86 -23.71
C THR A 62 -21.91 35.55 -23.87
N GLN A 63 -22.47 35.75 -25.07
CA GLN A 63 -23.91 35.62 -25.31
C GLN A 63 -24.46 34.22 -25.02
N ALA A 64 -23.69 33.16 -25.30
CA ALA A 64 -24.10 31.79 -25.00
C ALA A 64 -24.38 31.60 -23.50
N PHE A 65 -23.60 32.24 -22.64
CA PHE A 65 -23.71 32.13 -21.19
C PHE A 65 -24.73 33.11 -20.60
N TYR A 66 -25.03 34.23 -21.26
CA TYR A 66 -26.22 35.01 -20.95
C TYR A 66 -27.51 34.25 -21.27
N ASP A 67 -27.48 33.44 -22.33
CA ASP A 67 -28.56 32.55 -22.75
C ASP A 67 -28.43 31.15 -22.10
N TRP A 68 -27.98 31.10 -20.83
CA TRP A 68 -27.69 29.87 -20.09
C TRP A 68 -28.89 28.91 -19.97
N ASN A 69 -30.09 29.46 -20.07
CA ASN A 69 -31.35 28.76 -19.95
C ASN A 69 -31.89 28.23 -21.28
N GLU A 70 -31.14 28.36 -22.39
CA GLU A 70 -31.61 28.02 -23.75
C GLU A 70 -30.71 26.99 -24.46
N VAL A 71 -30.03 26.12 -23.72
CA VAL A 71 -29.34 24.94 -24.27
C VAL A 71 -30.39 23.92 -24.72
N ALA A 72 -30.98 24.18 -25.89
CA ALA A 72 -32.23 23.57 -26.33
C ALA A 72 -32.24 23.17 -27.81
N ARG A 73 -33.15 22.25 -28.14
CA ARG A 73 -33.46 21.78 -29.50
C ARG A 73 -34.96 21.78 -29.73
N MET A 74 -35.42 22.58 -30.70
CA MET A 74 -36.83 22.67 -31.09
C MET A 74 -37.36 21.43 -31.82
N ASP A 75 -36.46 20.62 -32.36
CA ASP A 75 -36.71 19.45 -33.21
C ASP A 75 -36.41 18.12 -32.50
N ALA A 76 -36.27 18.13 -31.16
CA ALA A 76 -35.90 16.93 -30.41
C ALA A 76 -36.95 15.83 -30.53
N GLY A 77 -38.20 16.09 -30.10
CA GLY A 77 -39.31 15.13 -30.20
C GLY A 77 -38.98 13.74 -29.62
N GLY A 78 -38.13 13.68 -28.59
CA GLY A 78 -37.59 12.44 -28.01
C GLY A 78 -36.46 11.75 -28.79
N MET A 79 -36.06 12.26 -29.95
CA MET A 79 -35.05 11.70 -30.85
C MET A 79 -33.62 12.18 -30.53
N HIS A 80 -33.28 12.38 -29.25
CA HIS A 80 -32.06 13.05 -28.80
C HIS A 80 -30.78 12.48 -29.45
N GLN A 81 -30.61 11.15 -29.43
CA GLN A 81 -29.45 10.46 -30.01
C GLN A 81 -29.31 10.63 -31.52
N ALA A 82 -30.43 10.83 -32.23
CA ALA A 82 -30.42 10.99 -33.67
C ALA A 82 -30.05 12.41 -34.11
N ILE A 83 -30.31 13.42 -33.27
CA ILE A 83 -30.12 14.84 -33.60
C ILE A 83 -28.91 15.47 -32.92
N ILE A 84 -28.31 14.81 -31.92
CA ILE A 84 -27.12 15.27 -31.21
C ILE A 84 -26.02 14.23 -31.40
N SER A 85 -25.01 14.57 -32.18
CA SER A 85 -23.84 13.72 -32.40
C SER A 85 -22.95 13.65 -31.15
N ASP A 86 -22.22 12.53 -31.01
CA ASP A 86 -21.18 12.36 -29.99
C ASP A 86 -20.18 13.52 -29.99
N GLY A 87 -19.72 13.91 -28.81
CA GLY A 87 -18.88 15.08 -28.59
C GLY A 87 -19.64 16.40 -28.51
N ASN A 88 -20.90 16.48 -28.94
CA ASN A 88 -21.71 17.70 -28.91
C ASN A 88 -22.89 17.64 -27.92
N LEU A 89 -22.81 16.76 -26.92
CA LEU A 89 -23.92 16.55 -25.98
C LEU A 89 -24.15 17.78 -25.09
N ALA A 90 -23.09 18.45 -24.64
CA ALA A 90 -23.18 19.58 -23.73
C ALA A 90 -23.68 20.86 -24.42
N SER A 91 -23.40 21.02 -25.72
CA SER A 91 -23.99 22.08 -26.55
C SER A 91 -25.37 21.75 -27.13
N ALA A 92 -25.92 20.57 -26.82
CA ALA A 92 -27.14 20.05 -27.44
C ALA A 92 -27.05 19.99 -28.98
N GLY A 93 -25.89 19.66 -29.56
CA GLY A 93 -25.71 19.63 -31.01
C GLY A 93 -25.75 21.03 -31.65
N ARG A 94 -25.44 22.09 -30.89
CA ARG A 94 -25.34 23.48 -31.36
C ARG A 94 -23.92 24.03 -31.11
N PRO A 95 -22.87 23.41 -31.66
CA PRO A 95 -21.49 23.80 -31.39
C PRO A 95 -21.18 25.24 -31.81
N ASP A 96 -21.93 25.82 -32.77
CA ASP A 96 -21.75 27.21 -33.20
C ASP A 96 -22.06 28.23 -32.09
N LYS A 97 -23.03 27.94 -31.20
CA LYS A 97 -23.41 28.82 -30.09
C LYS A 97 -22.86 28.33 -28.76
N TYR A 98 -22.97 27.03 -28.48
CA TYR A 98 -22.67 26.45 -27.17
C TYR A 98 -21.46 25.51 -27.17
N GLY A 99 -20.64 25.48 -28.23
CA GLY A 99 -19.52 24.54 -28.35
C GLY A 99 -18.45 24.68 -27.26
N GLY A 100 -18.39 25.82 -26.57
CA GLY A 100 -17.52 25.99 -25.40
C GLY A 100 -17.86 25.02 -24.26
N LEU A 101 -19.10 24.53 -24.19
CA LEU A 101 -19.52 23.53 -23.20
C LEU A 101 -19.02 22.11 -23.52
N ASP A 102 -18.66 21.85 -24.79
CA ASP A 102 -18.24 20.54 -25.30
C ASP A 102 -16.73 20.27 -25.10
N GLN A 103 -15.99 21.23 -24.54
CA GLN A 103 -14.56 21.07 -24.28
C GLN A 103 -14.25 19.83 -23.44
N VAL A 104 -13.25 19.07 -23.88
CA VAL A 104 -12.73 17.86 -23.21
C VAL A 104 -11.60 18.26 -22.29
N ARG A 105 -11.88 18.29 -20.98
CA ARG A 105 -10.96 18.83 -19.97
C ARG A 105 -11.36 18.36 -18.58
N ASN A 106 -10.35 18.22 -17.71
CA ASN A 106 -10.50 17.66 -16.37
C ASN A 106 -10.61 18.70 -15.25
N ASP A 107 -10.64 19.98 -15.59
CA ASP A 107 -10.65 21.12 -14.68
C ASP A 107 -11.98 21.91 -14.71
N TRP A 108 -13.04 21.37 -15.32
CA TRP A 108 -14.41 21.86 -15.08
C TRP A 108 -14.70 21.86 -13.57
N VAL A 109 -15.36 22.93 -13.11
CA VAL A 109 -15.83 23.06 -11.72
C VAL A 109 -16.83 21.95 -11.43
N ALA A 110 -16.47 21.06 -10.50
CA ALA A 110 -17.24 19.86 -10.20
C ALA A 110 -17.84 19.91 -8.78
N THR A 111 -19.05 19.37 -8.62
CA THR A 111 -19.68 19.21 -7.30
C THR A 111 -19.19 17.93 -6.64
N SER A 112 -18.62 18.02 -5.43
CA SER A 112 -18.29 16.81 -4.65
C SER A 112 -19.54 16.03 -4.28
N VAL A 113 -19.56 14.74 -4.59
CA VAL A 113 -20.69 13.82 -4.34
C VAL A 113 -20.20 12.49 -3.78
N THR A 114 -21.10 11.69 -3.22
CA THR A 114 -20.84 10.30 -2.84
C THR A 114 -21.86 9.38 -3.51
N PRO A 115 -21.55 8.09 -3.70
CA PRO A 115 -22.54 7.12 -4.18
C PRO A 115 -23.76 7.08 -3.25
N GLY A 116 -24.97 7.09 -3.81
CA GLY A 116 -26.20 7.17 -3.03
C GLY A 116 -27.16 8.27 -3.50
N PRO A 117 -28.18 8.60 -2.70
CA PRO A 117 -29.23 9.54 -3.09
C PRO A 117 -28.72 10.97 -3.27
N ILE A 118 -29.10 11.60 -4.37
CA ILE A 118 -28.95 13.03 -4.63
C ILE A 118 -30.21 13.54 -5.36
N THR A 119 -30.48 14.83 -5.25
CA THR A 119 -31.56 15.48 -6.00
C THR A 119 -30.96 16.34 -7.11
N VAL A 120 -31.38 16.10 -8.35
CA VAL A 120 -31.07 16.96 -9.50
C VAL A 120 -32.17 18.01 -9.64
N THR A 121 -31.81 19.28 -9.52
CA THR A 121 -32.74 20.42 -9.48
C THR A 121 -32.68 21.21 -10.78
N TRP A 122 -33.76 21.19 -11.54
CA TRP A 122 -33.99 22.07 -12.67
C TRP A 122 -34.62 23.38 -12.21
N THR A 123 -34.06 24.51 -12.66
CA THR A 123 -34.68 25.83 -12.49
C THR A 123 -35.18 26.31 -13.84
N ASN A 124 -36.49 26.52 -13.95
CA ASN A 124 -37.20 26.83 -15.18
C ASN A 124 -37.68 28.29 -15.14
N THR A 125 -36.97 29.19 -15.80
CA THR A 125 -37.35 30.60 -15.89
C THR A 125 -38.63 30.80 -16.70
N ALA A 126 -38.93 29.87 -17.61
CA ALA A 126 -40.23 29.74 -18.26
C ALA A 126 -40.75 28.30 -18.04
N PRO A 127 -41.66 28.06 -17.08
CA PRO A 127 -42.20 26.74 -16.77
C PRO A 127 -43.05 26.16 -17.91
N HIS A 128 -42.91 24.88 -18.21
CA HIS A 128 -43.74 24.16 -19.18
C HIS A 128 -44.10 22.76 -18.71
N GLU A 129 -45.20 22.21 -19.24
CA GLU A 129 -45.54 20.81 -19.02
C GLU A 129 -44.45 19.89 -19.58
N THR A 130 -44.06 18.94 -18.73
CA THR A 130 -42.93 18.05 -18.97
C THR A 130 -43.43 16.66 -19.32
N LEU A 131 -42.92 16.11 -20.42
CA LEU A 131 -43.18 14.72 -20.80
C LEU A 131 -42.36 13.78 -19.93
N TYR A 132 -41.08 14.12 -19.78
CA TYR A 132 -40.16 13.49 -18.83
C TYR A 132 -38.93 14.38 -18.62
N TYR A 133 -38.29 14.18 -17.46
CA TYR A 133 -36.87 14.39 -17.34
C TYR A 133 -36.15 13.04 -17.42
N ARG A 134 -35.06 12.99 -18.16
CA ARG A 134 -34.09 11.89 -18.08
C ARG A 134 -32.84 12.39 -17.41
N VAL A 135 -32.29 11.62 -16.49
CA VAL A 135 -30.99 11.88 -15.88
C VAL A 135 -30.10 10.70 -16.15
N TYR A 136 -28.95 10.98 -16.73
CA TYR A 136 -27.89 10.05 -17.05
C TYR A 136 -26.66 10.38 -16.23
N ILE A 137 -25.77 9.40 -16.08
CA ILE A 137 -24.41 9.62 -15.61
C ILE A 137 -23.43 8.90 -16.53
N THR A 138 -22.20 9.40 -16.62
CA THR A 138 -21.11 8.69 -17.27
C THR A 138 -20.84 7.32 -16.62
N LYS A 139 -20.53 6.32 -17.44
CA LYS A 139 -20.11 4.98 -17.05
C LYS A 139 -18.77 5.03 -16.30
N ALA A 140 -18.49 4.02 -15.48
CA ALA A 140 -17.26 3.94 -14.70
C ALA A 140 -15.97 3.93 -15.56
N SER A 141 -16.07 3.53 -16.84
CA SER A 141 -14.95 3.50 -17.78
C SER A 141 -14.65 4.85 -18.45
N TRP A 142 -15.49 5.87 -18.25
CA TRP A 142 -15.29 7.20 -18.82
C TRP A 142 -14.37 8.03 -17.93
N THR A 143 -13.50 8.81 -18.56
CA THR A 143 -12.57 9.73 -17.90
C THR A 143 -12.71 11.14 -18.49
N PRO A 144 -12.42 12.21 -17.74
CA PRO A 144 -12.69 13.58 -18.18
C PRO A 144 -11.82 14.10 -19.35
N ASP A 145 -10.79 13.36 -19.72
CA ASP A 145 -9.98 13.53 -20.93
C ASP A 145 -10.63 12.90 -22.19
N GLN A 146 -11.84 12.34 -22.07
CA GLN A 146 -12.61 11.79 -23.18
C GLN A 146 -13.83 12.68 -23.51
N PRO A 147 -14.22 12.77 -24.80
CA PRO A 147 -15.47 13.43 -25.17
C PRO A 147 -16.67 12.73 -24.55
N LEU A 148 -17.72 13.49 -24.25
CA LEU A 148 -19.00 12.93 -23.83
C LEU A 148 -19.70 12.31 -25.05
N THR A 149 -20.06 11.03 -24.96
CA THR A 149 -20.78 10.30 -26.01
C THR A 149 -22.04 9.66 -25.46
N TRP A 150 -23.01 9.35 -26.31
CA TRP A 150 -24.21 8.62 -25.86
C TRP A 150 -23.86 7.25 -25.28
N ASP A 151 -22.83 6.59 -25.83
CA ASP A 151 -22.33 5.31 -25.32
C ASP A 151 -21.58 5.43 -23.99
N SER A 152 -21.02 6.60 -23.66
CA SER A 152 -20.41 6.84 -22.35
C SER A 152 -21.43 7.00 -21.23
N LEU A 153 -22.72 7.16 -21.54
CA LEU A 153 -23.78 7.43 -20.56
C LEU A 153 -24.57 6.18 -20.20
N GLU A 154 -25.08 6.14 -18.97
CA GLU A 154 -26.14 5.22 -18.53
C GLU A 154 -27.29 6.01 -17.90
N LEU A 155 -28.53 5.57 -18.17
CA LEU A 155 -29.74 6.22 -17.67
C LEU A 155 -29.97 5.84 -16.20
N LEU A 156 -30.07 6.82 -15.32
CA LEU A 156 -30.39 6.64 -13.90
C LEU A 156 -31.90 6.68 -13.64
N VAL A 157 -32.59 7.66 -14.23
CA VAL A 157 -34.04 7.82 -14.06
C VAL A 157 -34.69 8.45 -15.29
N GLU A 158 -35.92 8.04 -15.57
CA GLU A 158 -36.88 8.76 -16.39
C GLU A 158 -38.10 9.09 -15.53
N THR A 159 -38.47 10.36 -15.40
CA THR A 159 -39.65 10.74 -14.62
C THR A 159 -40.93 10.49 -15.41
N ALA A 160 -42.03 10.23 -14.72
CA ALA A 160 -43.36 10.36 -15.31
C ALA A 160 -43.63 11.81 -15.78
N PRO A 161 -44.64 12.05 -16.65
CA PRO A 161 -45.05 13.39 -17.02
C PRO A 161 -45.41 14.26 -15.81
N ARG A 162 -45.09 15.56 -15.88
CA ARG A 162 -45.28 16.51 -14.79
C ARG A 162 -45.96 17.80 -15.27
N PRO A 163 -46.78 18.46 -14.41
CA PRO A 163 -47.28 19.80 -14.71
C PRO A 163 -46.14 20.82 -14.77
N SER A 164 -46.39 21.99 -15.35
CA SER A 164 -45.40 23.07 -15.39
C SER A 164 -45.01 23.54 -14.00
N ALA A 165 -43.70 23.55 -13.70
CA ALA A 165 -43.15 24.06 -12.45
C ALA A 165 -41.92 24.94 -12.70
N ALA A 166 -41.74 25.97 -11.87
CA ALA A 166 -40.55 26.83 -11.88
C ALA A 166 -39.31 26.11 -11.34
N THR A 167 -39.51 25.05 -10.57
CA THR A 167 -38.45 24.19 -10.06
C THR A 167 -38.92 22.75 -10.10
N ASP A 168 -38.09 21.87 -10.66
CA ASP A 168 -38.32 20.44 -10.70
C ASP A 168 -37.17 19.71 -10.01
N ASN A 169 -37.50 19.00 -8.93
CA ASN A 169 -36.56 18.15 -8.21
C ASN A 169 -36.70 16.70 -8.72
N ILE A 170 -35.58 16.09 -9.07
CA ILE A 170 -35.50 14.74 -9.60
C ILE A 170 -34.57 13.94 -8.69
N ASP A 171 -35.14 13.07 -7.87
CA ASP A 171 -34.36 12.21 -6.99
C ASP A 171 -33.71 11.09 -7.81
N VAL A 172 -32.40 10.93 -7.65
CA VAL A 172 -31.59 9.92 -8.32
C VAL A 172 -30.70 9.20 -7.31
N ILE A 173 -30.39 7.93 -7.60
CA ILE A 173 -29.40 7.18 -6.83
C ILE A 173 -28.13 7.10 -7.68
N LEU A 174 -27.07 7.79 -7.23
CA LEU A 174 -25.78 7.74 -7.88
C LEU A 174 -25.16 6.35 -7.69
N PRO A 175 -24.69 5.71 -8.77
CA PRO A 175 -24.00 4.42 -8.68
C PRO A 175 -22.62 4.60 -8.02
N GLN A 176 -22.00 3.48 -7.65
CA GLN A 176 -20.60 3.47 -7.24
C GLN A 176 -19.71 3.98 -8.37
N ARG A 177 -18.89 4.98 -8.08
CA ARG A 177 -17.98 5.70 -8.98
C ARG A 177 -16.82 6.30 -8.18
N THR A 178 -15.77 6.68 -8.89
CA THR A 178 -14.57 7.32 -8.34
C THR A 178 -14.12 8.41 -9.30
N GLY A 179 -13.48 9.45 -8.77
CA GLY A 179 -13.03 10.61 -9.54
C GLY A 179 -14.17 11.38 -10.21
N LYS A 180 -13.79 12.12 -11.25
CA LYS A 180 -14.70 13.04 -11.96
C LYS A 180 -15.60 12.31 -12.95
N HIS A 181 -16.89 12.64 -12.88
CA HIS A 181 -17.94 12.15 -13.76
C HIS A 181 -18.88 13.28 -14.18
N VAL A 182 -19.73 13.00 -15.17
CA VAL A 182 -20.71 13.94 -15.69
C VAL A 182 -22.12 13.40 -15.47
N ILE A 183 -22.99 14.23 -14.88
CA ILE A 183 -24.44 14.06 -14.90
C ILE A 183 -24.98 14.79 -16.12
N TYR A 184 -25.68 14.07 -17.00
CA TYR A 184 -26.32 14.64 -18.17
C TYR A 184 -27.83 14.54 -18.02
N SER A 185 -28.54 15.66 -18.09
CA SER A 185 -29.99 15.69 -17.91
C SER A 185 -30.70 16.26 -19.13
N VAL A 186 -31.81 15.63 -19.50
CA VAL A 186 -32.67 16.01 -20.62
C VAL A 186 -34.05 16.34 -20.10
N TRP A 187 -34.57 17.51 -20.44
CA TRP A 187 -35.95 17.92 -20.21
C TRP A 187 -36.73 17.89 -21.52
N GLN A 188 -37.62 16.92 -21.70
CA GLN A 188 -38.50 16.84 -22.88
C GLN A 188 -39.87 17.42 -22.54
N ARG A 189 -40.35 18.40 -23.34
CA ARG A 189 -41.67 18.99 -23.17
C ARG A 189 -42.78 18.07 -23.68
N SER A 190 -43.98 18.20 -23.11
CA SER A 190 -45.18 17.43 -23.49
C SER A 190 -45.88 17.96 -24.74
N LEU A 191 -45.93 19.28 -24.91
CA LEU A 191 -46.81 19.92 -25.91
C LEU A 191 -46.08 20.29 -27.20
N THR A 192 -44.75 20.19 -27.23
CA THR A 192 -43.93 20.52 -28.38
C THR A 192 -42.77 19.54 -28.52
N ALA A 193 -42.12 19.53 -29.68
CA ALA A 193 -40.90 18.74 -29.89
C ALA A 193 -39.67 19.33 -29.17
N GLU A 194 -39.77 20.49 -28.51
CA GLU A 194 -38.63 21.14 -27.86
C GLU A 194 -38.12 20.34 -26.65
N ALA A 195 -36.80 20.22 -26.52
CA ALA A 195 -36.13 19.68 -25.35
C ALA A 195 -34.91 20.51 -24.93
N PHE A 196 -34.56 20.46 -23.65
CA PHE A 196 -33.41 21.14 -23.04
C PHE A 196 -32.41 20.11 -22.52
N TYR A 197 -31.14 20.50 -22.50
CA TYR A 197 -30.02 19.63 -22.17
C TYR A 197 -29.11 20.34 -21.18
N SER A 198 -28.70 19.62 -20.15
CA SER A 198 -27.90 20.17 -19.07
C SER A 198 -26.79 19.19 -18.70
N THR A 199 -25.58 19.71 -18.53
CA THR A 199 -24.37 18.92 -18.23
C THR A 199 -23.77 19.45 -16.95
N SER A 200 -23.68 18.63 -15.91
CA SER A 200 -23.13 18.99 -14.61
C SER A 200 -21.96 18.07 -14.27
N ASP A 201 -20.79 18.66 -13.97
CA ASP A 201 -19.62 17.91 -13.53
C ASP A 201 -19.72 17.61 -12.03
N VAL A 202 -19.40 16.38 -11.66
CA VAL A 202 -19.41 15.88 -10.27
C VAL A 202 -18.12 15.13 -9.98
N ASP A 203 -17.70 15.12 -8.72
CA ASP A 203 -16.48 14.44 -8.28
C ASP A 203 -16.81 13.50 -7.13
N PHE A 204 -16.61 12.20 -7.35
CA PHE A 204 -16.82 11.16 -6.35
C PHE A 204 -15.64 11.00 -5.38
N GLY A 205 -14.57 11.79 -5.56
CA GLY A 205 -13.32 11.63 -4.83
C GLY A 205 -12.55 10.37 -5.24
N SER A 206 -11.37 10.16 -4.68
CA SER A 206 -10.63 8.91 -4.85
C SER A 206 -11.33 7.75 -4.13
N SER A 207 -11.30 6.55 -4.72
CA SER A 207 -11.74 5.30 -4.04
C SER A 207 -10.89 4.92 -2.85
N GLU A 208 -9.71 5.50 -2.69
CA GLU A 208 -8.85 5.25 -1.55
C GLU A 208 -9.46 6.02 -0.36
N VAL A 209 -10.41 5.40 0.34
CA VAL A 209 -10.53 5.69 1.76
C VAL A 209 -9.15 5.38 2.31
N ASN A 210 -8.44 6.40 2.78
CA ASN A 210 -7.17 6.18 3.47
C ASN A 210 -7.46 5.29 4.70
N LEU A 211 -6.80 4.14 4.76
CA LEU A 211 -6.90 3.13 5.80
C LEU A 211 -5.63 3.20 6.62
N ALA A 212 -5.77 3.26 7.95
CA ALA A 212 -4.60 3.31 8.82
C ALA A 212 -3.61 2.14 8.56
N PRO A 213 -2.30 2.40 8.66
CA PRO A 213 -1.28 1.41 8.35
C PRO A 213 -1.27 0.26 9.38
N GLU A 214 -0.67 -0.89 9.04
CA GLU A 214 -0.45 -1.99 9.99
C GLU A 214 1.02 -1.99 10.45
N ALA A 215 1.25 -1.66 11.73
CA ALA A 215 2.56 -1.73 12.36
C ALA A 215 2.94 -3.18 12.67
N ILE A 216 4.03 -3.65 12.07
CA ILE A 216 4.60 -4.98 12.26
C ILE A 216 6.12 -4.84 12.33
N PHE A 217 6.73 -5.38 13.37
CA PHE A 217 8.17 -5.50 13.44
C PHE A 217 8.65 -6.91 13.76
N SER A 218 9.92 -7.12 13.47
CA SER A 218 10.71 -8.25 13.96
C SER A 218 11.99 -7.74 14.61
N SER A 219 12.57 -8.54 15.50
CA SER A 219 13.91 -8.33 16.00
C SER A 219 14.71 -9.64 15.98
N ASP A 220 16.03 -9.52 16.06
CA ASP A 220 16.93 -10.66 16.30
C ASP A 220 16.87 -11.17 17.76
N ASN A 221 16.06 -10.52 18.60
CA ASN A 221 15.97 -10.71 20.05
C ASN A 221 17.29 -10.55 20.79
N GLY A 222 18.21 -9.73 20.27
CA GLY A 222 19.51 -9.48 20.88
C GLY A 222 20.28 -10.78 21.00
N TYR A 223 20.68 -11.32 19.86
CA TYR A 223 21.20 -12.67 19.71
C TYR A 223 22.04 -13.13 20.93
N CYS A 224 21.54 -14.15 21.64
CA CYS A 224 22.12 -14.69 22.89
C CYS A 224 22.25 -13.72 24.08
N GLY A 225 21.30 -12.80 24.24
CA GLY A 225 21.26 -11.81 25.31
C GLY A 225 22.33 -10.73 25.19
N GLY A 226 22.83 -10.50 23.97
CA GLY A 226 23.71 -9.38 23.66
C GLY A 226 23.00 -8.05 23.91
N PRO A 227 23.73 -6.97 24.26
CA PRO A 227 23.10 -5.68 24.52
C PRO A 227 22.49 -5.11 23.23
N ASN A 228 23.10 -5.38 22.07
CA ASN A 228 22.63 -4.89 20.78
C ASN A 228 21.52 -5.77 20.22
N VAL A 229 20.40 -5.17 19.87
CA VAL A 229 19.25 -5.79 19.22
C VAL A 229 18.98 -5.02 17.94
N ASP A 230 18.86 -5.76 16.84
CA ASP A 230 18.47 -5.21 15.54
C ASP A 230 16.96 -5.35 15.36
N PHE A 231 16.33 -4.29 14.88
CA PHE A 231 14.88 -4.20 14.68
C PHE A 231 14.57 -3.81 13.23
N SER A 232 13.61 -4.52 12.66
CA SER A 232 13.10 -4.28 11.31
C SER A 232 11.60 -4.06 11.33
N ALA A 233 11.15 -2.94 10.76
CA ALA A 233 9.76 -2.63 10.47
C ALA A 233 9.36 -3.00 9.02
N ALA A 234 10.21 -3.72 8.28
CA ALA A 234 10.02 -3.98 6.85
C ALA A 234 8.73 -4.77 6.51
N SER A 235 8.11 -5.42 7.50
CA SER A 235 6.82 -6.10 7.34
C SER A 235 5.60 -5.18 7.57
N SER A 236 5.81 -3.97 8.06
CA SER A 236 4.74 -2.96 8.16
C SER A 236 4.29 -2.55 6.76
N TYR A 237 3.00 -2.31 6.61
CA TYR A 237 2.45 -1.90 5.31
C TYR A 237 1.24 -1.01 5.50
N ASP A 238 0.97 -0.22 4.46
CA ASP A 238 -0.26 0.54 4.34
C ASP A 238 -1.19 -0.14 3.31
N PRO A 239 -2.49 -0.32 3.59
CA PRO A 239 -3.43 -0.94 2.64
C PRO A 239 -3.60 -0.15 1.33
N ASN A 240 -3.40 1.16 1.35
CA ASN A 240 -3.47 2.06 0.20
C ASN A 240 -2.08 2.22 -0.46
N GLY A 241 -1.02 1.78 0.21
CA GLY A 241 0.35 1.82 -0.29
C GLY A 241 1.02 3.17 -0.08
N ASP A 242 0.56 3.95 0.90
CA ASP A 242 1.12 5.24 1.27
C ASP A 242 2.55 5.11 1.82
N GLU A 243 3.31 6.21 1.75
CA GLU A 243 4.67 6.28 2.27
C GLU A 243 4.66 6.29 3.80
N LEU A 244 5.45 5.40 4.41
CA LEU A 244 5.44 5.18 5.85
C LEU A 244 6.61 5.83 6.58
N THR A 245 6.31 6.32 7.77
CA THR A 245 7.30 6.76 8.76
C THR A 245 7.26 5.87 10.00
N TYR A 246 8.41 5.69 10.63
CA TYR A 246 8.62 4.70 11.70
C TYR A 246 9.26 5.36 12.91
N THR A 247 8.65 5.21 14.08
CA THR A 247 9.21 5.67 15.35
C THR A 247 9.22 4.53 16.36
N TRP A 248 10.33 4.39 17.08
CA TRP A 248 10.58 3.32 18.03
C TRP A 248 10.72 3.88 19.44
N ASP A 249 10.08 3.22 20.40
CA ASP A 249 10.34 3.37 21.83
C ASP A 249 10.86 2.03 22.34
N PHE A 250 12.12 2.01 22.80
CA PHE A 250 12.80 0.78 23.21
C PHE A 250 12.42 0.32 24.62
N GLY A 251 11.60 1.08 25.34
CA GLY A 251 11.11 0.76 26.68
C GLY A 251 12.09 1.07 27.82
N ASP A 252 13.27 1.60 27.51
CA ASP A 252 14.29 2.06 28.47
C ASP A 252 14.41 3.60 28.54
N GLY A 253 13.48 4.31 27.87
CA GLY A 253 13.43 5.77 27.80
C GLY A 253 14.18 6.36 26.60
N THR A 254 14.76 5.53 25.74
CA THR A 254 15.36 5.94 24.47
C THR A 254 14.45 5.63 23.28
N THR A 255 14.64 6.37 22.18
CA THR A 255 13.83 6.28 20.96
C THR A 255 14.70 6.36 19.71
N ALA A 256 14.22 5.80 18.60
CA ALA A 256 14.85 5.93 17.29
C ALA A 256 13.80 6.11 16.18
N GLU A 257 14.26 6.50 14.98
CA GLU A 257 13.44 6.62 13.78
C GLU A 257 14.09 5.85 12.63
N GLY A 258 13.26 5.26 11.76
CA GLY A 258 13.72 4.50 10.59
C GLY A 258 13.14 3.09 10.50
N ALA A 259 13.14 2.52 9.30
CA ALA A 259 12.61 1.17 9.05
C ALA A 259 13.50 0.06 9.61
N GLU A 260 14.81 0.31 9.67
CA GLU A 260 15.83 -0.58 10.24
C GLU A 260 16.60 0.21 11.29
N VAL A 261 16.66 -0.29 12.53
CA VAL A 261 17.35 0.37 13.64
C VAL A 261 18.05 -0.67 14.53
N SER A 262 19.18 -0.29 15.12
CA SER A 262 19.88 -1.09 16.13
C SER A 262 19.85 -0.34 17.46
N HIS A 263 19.62 -1.04 18.56
CA HIS A 263 19.64 -0.45 19.90
C HIS A 263 20.38 -1.31 20.92
N SER A 264 21.10 -0.66 21.84
CA SER A 264 21.91 -1.31 22.87
C SER A 264 21.26 -1.16 24.25
N TYR A 265 20.93 -2.26 24.91
CA TYR A 265 20.38 -2.28 26.26
C TYR A 265 21.46 -2.45 27.33
N GLU A 266 21.46 -1.57 28.34
CA GLU A 266 22.33 -1.68 29.51
C GLU A 266 21.57 -2.36 30.67
N ASN A 267 21.84 -3.66 30.89
CA ASN A 267 21.37 -4.42 32.06
C ASN A 267 19.84 -4.59 32.18
N LEU A 268 19.19 -5.19 31.18
CA LEU A 268 17.78 -5.61 31.25
C LEU A 268 17.63 -7.10 30.95
N ASP A 269 16.74 -7.77 31.66
CA ASP A 269 16.34 -9.16 31.34
C ASP A 269 15.35 -9.19 30.16
N THR A 270 14.52 -8.15 30.04
CA THR A 270 13.53 -7.98 28.97
C THR A 270 13.30 -6.50 28.69
N ALA A 271 12.96 -6.15 27.46
CA ALA A 271 12.52 -4.80 27.07
C ALA A 271 11.16 -4.83 26.38
N MET A 272 10.27 -3.88 26.68
CA MET A 272 9.01 -3.72 25.95
C MET A 272 9.21 -2.69 24.84
N VAL A 273 9.32 -3.17 23.61
CA VAL A 273 9.60 -2.33 22.44
C VAL A 273 8.30 -2.01 21.73
N THR A 274 8.07 -0.73 21.44
CA THR A 274 6.92 -0.25 20.70
C THR A 274 7.37 0.37 19.38
N LEU A 275 6.84 -0.16 18.28
CA LEU A 275 6.92 0.47 16.97
C LEU A 275 5.62 1.25 16.73
N THR A 276 5.74 2.51 16.30
CA THR A 276 4.63 3.30 15.75
C THR A 276 4.90 3.62 14.29
N VAL A 277 3.92 3.30 13.44
CA VAL A 277 3.94 3.52 11.99
C VAL A 277 2.88 4.55 11.62
N SER A 278 3.23 5.51 10.75
CA SER A 278 2.34 6.58 10.32
C SER A 278 2.42 6.79 8.80
N ASP A 279 1.26 6.94 8.16
CA ASP A 279 1.09 7.29 6.73
C ASP A 279 1.04 8.82 6.50
N GLY A 280 1.04 9.61 7.59
CA GLY A 280 0.95 11.08 7.57
C GLY A 280 -0.43 11.63 7.98
N GLU A 281 -1.47 10.79 8.01
CA GLU A 281 -2.83 11.11 8.45
C GLU A 281 -3.27 10.24 9.65
N PHE A 282 -2.99 8.94 9.60
CA PHE A 282 -3.22 7.96 10.65
C PHE A 282 -1.91 7.37 11.18
N SER A 283 -1.96 6.88 12.42
CA SER A 283 -0.87 6.14 13.03
C SER A 283 -1.37 4.91 13.78
N THR A 284 -0.60 3.83 13.70
CA THR A 284 -0.83 2.60 14.46
C THR A 284 0.44 2.19 15.18
N GLY A 285 0.27 1.51 16.32
CA GLY A 285 1.39 1.04 17.13
C GLY A 285 1.24 -0.44 17.46
N THR A 286 2.37 -1.13 17.54
CA THR A 286 2.46 -2.49 18.06
C THR A 286 3.57 -2.57 19.11
N THR A 287 3.38 -3.40 20.13
CA THR A 287 4.31 -3.56 21.24
C THR A 287 4.63 -5.03 21.43
N GLU A 288 5.92 -5.38 21.48
CA GLU A 288 6.38 -6.72 21.81
C GLU A 288 7.39 -6.70 22.96
N THR A 289 7.54 -7.83 23.67
CA THR A 289 8.55 -8.00 24.72
C THR A 289 9.74 -8.75 24.16
N ILE A 290 10.90 -8.10 24.13
CA ILE A 290 12.18 -8.69 23.73
C ILE A 290 12.83 -9.32 24.95
N ASN A 291 13.25 -10.58 24.84
CA ASN A 291 13.99 -11.26 25.89
C ASN A 291 15.49 -11.04 25.69
N LEU A 292 16.13 -10.37 26.64
CA LEU A 292 17.53 -9.97 26.60
C LEU A 292 18.39 -10.87 27.51
N VAL A 293 17.80 -11.91 28.10
CA VAL A 293 18.52 -12.87 28.94
C VAL A 293 19.44 -13.74 28.08
N ARG A 294 20.73 -13.72 28.39
CA ARG A 294 21.72 -14.65 27.82
C ARG A 294 21.35 -16.10 28.17
N THR A 295 20.94 -16.87 27.16
CA THR A 295 20.62 -18.28 27.36
C THR A 295 21.89 -19.11 27.55
N PRO A 296 21.94 -20.04 28.51
CA PRO A 296 23.08 -20.93 28.69
C PRO A 296 23.34 -21.88 27.51
N ASP A 297 22.31 -22.10 26.68
CA ASP A 297 22.32 -23.04 25.55
C ASP A 297 22.42 -22.32 24.18
N CYS A 298 23.01 -21.11 24.16
CA CYS A 298 23.42 -20.44 22.94
C CYS A 298 24.52 -21.26 22.22
N ASN A 299 24.11 -22.26 21.45
CA ASN A 299 24.93 -22.92 20.46
C ASN A 299 24.58 -22.32 19.10
N ASP A 300 25.13 -21.14 18.80
CA ASP A 300 25.37 -20.79 17.40
C ASP A 300 26.74 -21.27 16.97
N LEU A 301 26.87 -21.38 15.64
CA LEU A 301 27.90 -22.05 14.87
C LEU A 301 29.34 -21.56 15.18
N PHE A 302 29.84 -21.88 16.37
CA PHE A 302 31.26 -21.90 16.67
C PHE A 302 31.85 -23.03 15.84
N CYS A 303 32.63 -22.68 14.82
CA CYS A 303 33.35 -23.66 14.04
C CYS A 303 34.79 -23.71 14.57
N PRO A 304 35.10 -24.60 15.53
CA PRO A 304 36.45 -24.65 16.10
C PRO A 304 37.49 -25.14 15.10
N PHE A 305 37.10 -25.92 14.07
CA PHE A 305 38.03 -26.56 13.12
C PHE A 305 39.22 -27.23 13.83
N ASP A 306 38.93 -28.02 14.86
CA ASP A 306 39.93 -28.67 15.71
C ASP A 306 40.86 -27.71 16.48
N ALA A 307 40.42 -26.46 16.70
CA ALA A 307 41.05 -25.52 17.62
C ALA A 307 40.38 -25.56 19.02
N PRO A 308 41.15 -25.48 20.10
CA PRO A 308 42.61 -25.49 20.12
C PRO A 308 43.18 -26.87 19.75
N ARG A 309 44.33 -26.90 19.08
CA ARG A 309 45.01 -28.15 18.71
C ARG A 309 45.85 -28.67 19.87
N GLU A 310 45.82 -29.97 20.13
CA GLU A 310 46.72 -30.63 21.10
C GLU A 310 48.18 -30.78 20.61
N SER A 311 48.53 -30.18 19.47
CA SER A 311 49.86 -30.23 18.87
C SER A 311 50.24 -28.87 18.30
N ALA A 312 51.54 -28.64 18.12
CA ALA A 312 52.07 -27.45 17.47
C ALA A 312 51.44 -27.22 16.09
N LEU A 313 51.38 -25.95 15.66
CA LEU A 313 50.94 -25.59 14.32
C LEU A 313 51.91 -26.19 13.29
N PRO A 314 51.43 -26.99 12.32
CA PRO A 314 52.27 -27.51 11.24
C PRO A 314 52.95 -26.37 10.48
N SER A 315 54.11 -26.65 9.87
CA SER A 315 54.76 -25.65 9.02
C SER A 315 53.84 -25.26 7.86
N VAL A 316 53.70 -23.96 7.61
CA VAL A 316 52.82 -23.41 6.58
C VAL A 316 53.53 -22.24 5.91
N ASN A 317 53.66 -22.30 4.60
CA ASN A 317 54.23 -21.23 3.78
C ASN A 317 53.30 -21.00 2.60
N GLU A 318 52.29 -20.14 2.83
CA GLU A 318 51.14 -20.04 1.96
C GLU A 318 50.66 -18.60 1.78
N THR A 319 49.92 -18.40 0.69
CA THR A 319 49.18 -17.17 0.40
C THR A 319 47.71 -17.51 0.19
N TYR A 320 46.85 -16.86 0.95
CA TYR A 320 45.40 -16.99 0.88
C TYR A 320 44.81 -15.76 0.18
N GLN A 321 43.77 -15.96 -0.63
CA GLN A 321 43.15 -14.92 -1.47
C GLN A 321 41.81 -14.43 -0.89
N PHE A 322 41.25 -15.17 0.05
CA PHE A 322 39.93 -14.90 0.62
C PHE A 322 40.03 -14.94 2.14
N ALA A 323 39.37 -13.99 2.80
CA ALA A 323 39.17 -13.97 4.24
C ALA A 323 37.67 -14.09 4.52
N TYR A 324 37.27 -15.05 5.35
CA TYR A 324 35.88 -15.20 5.81
C TYR A 324 35.83 -15.05 7.31
N VAL A 325 34.81 -14.37 7.82
CA VAL A 325 34.59 -14.21 9.26
C VAL A 325 33.25 -14.87 9.58
N LYS A 326 33.26 -15.86 10.46
CA LYS A 326 32.07 -16.62 10.89
C LYS A 326 31.79 -16.37 12.37
N GLY A 327 30.54 -16.10 12.72
CA GLY A 327 30.15 -15.69 14.07
C GLY A 327 30.07 -14.17 14.19
N ASP A 328 29.69 -13.71 15.38
CA ASP A 328 29.34 -12.32 15.65
C ASP A 328 30.55 -11.50 16.12
N ASN A 329 30.47 -10.17 15.98
CA ASN A 329 31.48 -9.23 16.48
C ASN A 329 32.91 -9.44 15.93
N GLY A 330 33.05 -10.12 14.79
CA GLY A 330 34.34 -10.28 14.12
C GLY A 330 34.83 -9.01 13.41
N PRO A 331 36.10 -9.00 12.98
CA PRO A 331 36.67 -7.87 12.24
C PRO A 331 36.10 -7.75 10.84
N ASP A 332 36.02 -6.51 10.34
CA ASP A 332 35.78 -6.27 8.92
C ASP A 332 37.09 -6.49 8.15
N LEU A 333 37.12 -7.55 7.34
CA LEU A 333 38.26 -7.91 6.49
C LEU A 333 37.95 -7.75 5.00
N SER A 334 36.87 -7.04 4.64
CA SER A 334 36.42 -6.88 3.25
C SER A 334 37.47 -6.22 2.34
N ASP A 335 38.31 -5.35 2.90
CA ASP A 335 39.41 -4.68 2.19
C ASP A 335 40.70 -5.54 2.07
N MET A 336 40.72 -6.74 2.66
CA MET A 336 41.87 -7.65 2.64
C MET A 336 41.80 -8.59 1.44
N PHE A 337 42.71 -8.41 0.48
CA PHE A 337 42.74 -9.21 -0.76
C PHE A 337 43.68 -10.41 -0.68
N LYS A 338 44.70 -10.35 0.18
CA LYS A 338 45.61 -11.47 0.41
C LYS A 338 46.09 -11.50 1.84
N PHE A 339 46.29 -12.71 2.34
CA PHE A 339 46.95 -12.98 3.61
C PHE A 339 48.15 -13.92 3.37
N PHE A 340 49.30 -13.60 3.97
CA PHE A 340 50.57 -14.31 3.79
C PHE A 340 51.04 -14.85 5.13
N ILE A 341 51.39 -16.13 5.17
CA ILE A 341 52.04 -16.74 6.33
C ILE A 341 53.25 -17.56 5.88
N ASN A 342 54.35 -17.44 6.61
CA ASN A 342 55.52 -18.32 6.47
C ASN A 342 56.01 -18.72 7.86
N TRP A 343 55.46 -19.81 8.38
CA TRP A 343 55.79 -20.44 9.65
C TRP A 343 56.54 -21.76 9.39
N ASP A 344 57.73 -21.91 9.97
CA ASP A 344 58.51 -23.15 9.96
C ASP A 344 58.67 -23.69 11.39
N LEU A 345 58.01 -24.81 11.65
CA LEU A 345 58.00 -25.47 12.95
C LEU A 345 59.40 -25.98 13.35
N ASN A 346 60.20 -26.49 12.40
CA ASN A 346 61.52 -27.05 12.71
C ASN A 346 62.50 -25.97 13.18
N ASN A 347 62.34 -24.77 12.64
CA ASN A 347 63.15 -23.59 12.99
C ASN A 347 62.49 -22.72 14.07
N SER A 348 61.25 -23.04 14.48
CA SER A 348 60.42 -22.20 15.35
C SER A 348 60.37 -20.73 14.89
N GLY A 349 60.33 -20.51 13.57
CA GLY A 349 60.45 -19.19 12.96
C GLY A 349 59.19 -18.79 12.18
N LEU A 350 58.62 -17.63 12.53
CA LEU A 350 57.58 -16.96 11.75
C LEU A 350 58.22 -15.82 10.95
N TYR A 351 58.39 -16.05 9.64
CA TYR A 351 59.12 -15.14 8.75
C TYR A 351 58.21 -14.11 8.05
N ASN A 352 56.93 -14.43 7.89
CA ASN A 352 55.89 -13.55 7.36
C ASN A 352 54.57 -13.83 8.06
N PHE A 353 53.83 -12.77 8.38
CA PHE A 353 52.45 -12.82 8.84
C PHE A 353 51.80 -11.50 8.47
N ASP A 354 51.37 -11.39 7.21
CA ASP A 354 51.15 -10.11 6.55
C ASP A 354 49.84 -10.13 5.75
N TYR A 355 49.34 -8.96 5.38
CA TYR A 355 48.20 -8.83 4.50
C TYR A 355 48.40 -7.74 3.44
N GLN A 356 47.59 -7.83 2.38
CA GLN A 356 47.56 -6.85 1.30
C GLN A 356 46.16 -6.28 1.11
N THR A 357 46.07 -4.94 1.13
CA THR A 357 44.90 -4.17 0.67
C THR A 357 45.18 -3.60 -0.72
N ILE A 358 44.24 -2.84 -1.30
CA ILE A 358 44.47 -2.16 -2.59
C ILE A 358 45.70 -1.24 -2.49
N GLY A 359 46.79 -1.66 -3.13
CA GLY A 359 48.02 -0.88 -3.25
C GLY A 359 48.93 -0.83 -2.03
N THR A 360 48.58 -1.50 -0.91
CA THR A 360 49.38 -1.46 0.33
C THR A 360 49.68 -2.86 0.85
N TYR A 361 50.93 -3.08 1.28
CA TYR A 361 51.38 -4.31 1.94
C TYR A 361 51.71 -3.97 3.40
N THR A 362 51.11 -4.69 4.34
CA THR A 362 51.24 -4.41 5.78
C THR A 362 51.62 -5.68 6.52
N SER A 363 52.69 -5.61 7.33
CA SER A 363 53.13 -6.71 8.17
C SER A 363 52.51 -6.62 9.56
N PHE A 364 52.08 -7.77 10.10
CA PHE A 364 51.64 -7.87 11.49
C PHE A 364 52.76 -8.32 12.44
N LEU A 365 53.95 -8.67 11.95
CA LEU A 365 55.01 -9.28 12.78
C LEU A 365 55.40 -8.44 14.01
N ASP A 366 55.36 -7.11 13.91
CA ASP A 366 55.73 -6.20 15.01
C ASP A 366 54.60 -6.00 16.05
N ILE A 367 53.38 -6.46 15.74
CA ILE A 367 52.17 -6.23 16.56
C ILE A 367 51.49 -7.52 16.99
N ILE A 368 52.12 -8.68 16.73
CA ILE A 368 51.64 -9.97 17.19
C ILE A 368 52.59 -10.61 18.19
N THR A 369 52.02 -11.42 19.08
CA THR A 369 52.73 -12.47 19.81
C THR A 369 52.13 -13.82 19.44
N HIS A 370 52.94 -14.88 19.38
CA HIS A 370 52.45 -16.22 19.03
C HIS A 370 53.21 -17.31 19.78
N ASN A 371 52.60 -18.50 19.89
CA ASN A 371 53.21 -19.70 20.49
C ASN A 371 53.08 -20.94 19.57
N PHE A 372 53.12 -20.74 18.24
CA PHE A 372 52.84 -21.77 17.24
C PHE A 372 53.62 -23.09 17.35
N ASN A 373 54.75 -23.13 18.07
CA ASN A 373 55.53 -24.35 18.33
C ASN A 373 55.08 -25.15 19.58
N GLU A 374 54.09 -24.64 20.33
CA GLU A 374 53.53 -25.26 21.54
C GLU A 374 52.16 -25.90 21.24
N THR A 375 51.64 -26.69 22.19
CA THR A 375 50.23 -27.14 22.15
C THR A 375 49.28 -25.95 22.35
N ASN A 376 48.08 -26.04 21.79
CA ASN A 376 47.11 -24.95 21.71
C ASN A 376 47.70 -23.70 21.05
N PRO A 377 48.26 -23.84 19.83
CA PRO A 377 48.89 -22.73 19.11
C PRO A 377 47.95 -21.52 19.01
N GLU A 378 48.52 -20.35 19.22
CA GLU A 378 47.80 -19.10 19.41
C GLU A 378 48.55 -17.93 18.78
N VAL A 379 47.80 -16.90 18.42
CA VAL A 379 48.31 -15.58 18.05
C VAL A 379 47.52 -14.51 18.79
N THR A 380 48.17 -13.45 19.23
CA THR A 380 47.53 -12.27 19.83
C THR A 380 47.94 -11.03 19.06
N PHE A 381 46.98 -10.24 18.62
CA PHE A 381 47.19 -8.96 17.94
C PHE A 381 47.08 -7.80 18.93
N SER A 382 47.91 -6.77 18.77
CA SER A 382 47.87 -5.55 19.58
C SER A 382 48.28 -4.34 18.74
N GLY A 383 47.30 -3.56 18.29
CA GLY A 383 47.49 -2.38 17.46
C GLY A 383 47.33 -2.62 15.96
N ALA A 384 46.49 -3.57 15.54
CA ALA A 384 46.31 -3.95 14.14
C ALA A 384 45.68 -2.88 13.24
N GLN A 385 45.07 -1.84 13.83
CA GLN A 385 44.34 -0.78 13.12
C GLN A 385 43.24 -1.30 12.18
N ILE A 386 42.80 -2.54 12.39
CA ILE A 386 41.62 -3.15 11.80
C ILE A 386 40.62 -3.29 12.95
N GLU A 387 39.44 -2.72 12.77
CA GLU A 387 38.39 -2.74 13.77
C GLU A 387 38.09 -4.19 14.18
N ARG A 388 38.04 -4.45 15.50
CA ARG A 388 37.76 -5.78 16.09
C ARG A 388 38.78 -6.89 15.80
N LEU A 389 39.97 -6.59 15.26
CA LEU A 389 41.02 -7.61 15.05
C LEU A 389 41.94 -7.80 16.27
N ASP A 390 42.16 -6.77 17.08
CA ASP A 390 42.96 -6.90 18.31
C ASP A 390 42.34 -7.91 19.28
N GLY A 391 43.13 -8.86 19.77
CA GLY A 391 42.63 -9.98 20.55
C GLY A 391 43.49 -11.23 20.41
N SER A 392 43.14 -12.29 21.14
CA SER A 392 43.83 -13.58 21.11
C SER A 392 43.00 -14.64 20.40
N TYR A 393 43.67 -15.43 19.57
CA TYR A 393 43.06 -16.46 18.74
C TYR A 393 43.79 -17.78 18.90
N PHE A 394 43.06 -18.90 18.96
CA PHE A 394 43.65 -20.20 18.67
C PHE A 394 43.86 -20.34 17.16
N VAL A 395 45.00 -20.88 16.74
CA VAL A 395 45.37 -20.99 15.33
C VAL A 395 45.48 -22.44 14.92
N THR A 396 44.89 -22.80 13.79
CA THR A 396 44.94 -24.17 13.25
C THR A 396 45.03 -24.14 11.73
N ILE A 397 45.41 -25.27 11.14
CA ILE A 397 45.27 -25.53 9.72
C ILE A 397 44.20 -26.61 9.59
N ASP A 398 43.13 -26.32 8.86
CA ASP A 398 42.06 -27.29 8.62
C ASP A 398 42.49 -28.37 7.60
N ASN A 399 41.60 -29.33 7.33
CA ASN A 399 41.90 -30.44 6.42
C ASN A 399 42.07 -30.00 4.95
N ASP A 400 41.57 -28.82 4.58
CA ASP A 400 41.68 -28.25 3.23
C ASP A 400 42.90 -27.32 3.10
N GLY A 401 43.67 -27.14 4.17
CA GLY A 401 44.87 -26.30 4.20
C GLY A 401 44.60 -24.81 4.46
N ASN A 402 43.39 -24.45 4.88
CA ASN A 402 43.05 -23.09 5.27
C ASN A 402 43.67 -22.74 6.63
N LEU A 403 44.14 -21.51 6.78
CA LEU A 403 44.56 -20.98 8.08
C LEU A 403 43.31 -20.49 8.82
N VAL A 404 43.09 -21.02 10.01
CA VAL A 404 41.91 -20.71 10.82
C VAL A 404 42.35 -20.08 12.13
N MET A 405 41.74 -18.94 12.48
CA MET A 405 41.95 -18.23 13.74
C MET A 405 40.64 -18.13 14.50
N VAL A 406 40.49 -18.95 15.54
CA VAL A 406 39.30 -19.00 16.39
C VAL A 406 39.45 -18.03 17.55
N SER A 407 38.56 -17.04 17.66
CA SER A 407 38.62 -16.08 18.76
C SER A 407 38.51 -16.79 20.11
N LYS A 408 39.40 -16.45 21.05
CA LYS A 408 39.35 -17.00 22.41
C LYS A 408 38.19 -16.45 23.24
N THR A 409 37.55 -15.36 22.81
CA THR A 409 36.31 -14.88 23.42
C THR A 409 35.12 -15.78 23.07
N GLY A 410 35.24 -16.56 21.99
CA GLY A 410 34.21 -17.47 21.51
C GLY A 410 33.22 -16.82 20.54
N ASP A 411 33.42 -15.56 20.16
CA ASP A 411 32.43 -14.79 19.41
C ASP A 411 32.47 -15.07 17.89
N PHE A 412 33.67 -15.30 17.33
CA PHE A 412 33.85 -15.52 15.89
C PHE A 412 35.11 -16.34 15.55
N THR A 413 35.20 -16.77 14.29
CA THR A 413 36.37 -17.42 13.68
C THR A 413 36.70 -16.77 12.34
N ILE A 414 37.99 -16.53 12.10
CA ILE A 414 38.52 -16.02 10.83
C ILE A 414 39.13 -17.17 10.03
N TYR A 415 38.78 -17.26 8.75
CA TYR A 415 39.33 -18.21 7.79
C TYR A 415 40.11 -17.47 6.72
N PHE A 416 41.33 -17.91 6.47
CA PHE A 416 42.05 -17.53 5.27
C PHE A 416 42.11 -18.72 4.32
N SER A 417 41.53 -18.55 3.13
CA SER A 417 41.39 -19.60 2.14
C SER A 417 41.96 -19.22 0.77
N LYS A 418 42.34 -20.25 0.01
CA LYS A 418 42.67 -20.14 -1.42
C LYS A 418 41.43 -20.31 -2.30
N SER A 419 40.33 -20.79 -1.73
CA SER A 419 39.06 -21.03 -2.40
C SER A 419 38.14 -19.83 -2.23
N GLU A 420 37.43 -19.46 -3.31
CA GLU A 420 36.33 -18.49 -3.27
C GLU A 420 35.05 -19.07 -2.66
N VAL A 421 34.99 -20.40 -2.54
CA VAL A 421 33.93 -21.11 -1.83
C VAL A 421 34.21 -21.01 -0.34
N GLU A 422 33.27 -20.40 0.36
CA GLU A 422 33.32 -20.22 1.80
C GLU A 422 33.41 -21.58 2.54
N PRO A 423 34.28 -21.72 3.55
CA PRO A 423 34.42 -22.96 4.31
C PRO A 423 33.10 -23.42 4.94
N ASN A 424 32.73 -24.67 4.67
CA ASN A 424 31.58 -25.30 5.28
C ASN A 424 31.99 -25.95 6.60
N CYS A 425 31.40 -25.52 7.70
CA CYS A 425 31.69 -26.05 9.04
C CYS A 425 31.17 -27.48 9.30
N GLY A 426 30.66 -28.17 8.27
CA GLY A 426 29.89 -29.39 8.42
C GLY A 426 28.51 -29.03 8.95
N GLN A 427 27.51 -29.03 8.07
CA GLN A 427 26.15 -28.81 8.51
C GLN A 427 25.66 -29.98 9.38
N VAL A 428 25.03 -29.64 10.50
CA VAL A 428 23.81 -30.33 10.91
C VAL A 428 22.87 -30.25 9.70
N LEU A 429 22.83 -31.32 8.93
CA LEU A 429 21.90 -31.59 7.82
C LEU A 429 21.32 -30.34 7.13
N SER A 430 21.96 -29.95 6.03
CA SER A 430 21.29 -29.22 4.94
C SER A 430 19.98 -29.93 4.62
N THR A 431 18.85 -29.27 4.81
CA THR A 431 17.53 -29.72 4.32
C THR A 431 17.35 -29.46 2.83
N ASP A 432 18.41 -29.64 2.04
CA ASP A 432 18.34 -29.58 0.56
C ASP A 432 17.87 -30.91 -0.06
N ASP A 433 17.52 -31.89 0.76
CA ASP A 433 16.63 -32.98 0.35
C ASP A 433 15.40 -32.97 1.27
N PHE A 434 14.22 -33.03 0.66
CA PHE A 434 12.98 -33.66 1.12
C PHE A 434 11.70 -32.84 0.84
N GLU A 435 10.92 -33.47 -0.04
CA GLU A 435 9.60 -33.19 -0.61
C GLU A 435 8.63 -32.25 0.13
N SER A 436 7.89 -31.51 -0.69
CA SER A 436 6.69 -30.76 -0.33
C SER A 436 5.63 -31.64 0.36
N ASP A 437 5.45 -31.47 1.67
CA ASP A 437 4.24 -31.98 2.35
C ASP A 437 3.15 -30.90 2.34
N THR A 438 2.18 -31.08 1.45
CA THR A 438 1.02 -30.21 1.27
C THR A 438 -0.01 -30.28 2.41
N THR A 439 0.22 -31.01 3.50
CA THR A 439 -0.78 -31.18 4.58
C THR A 439 -0.25 -30.91 5.99
N LEU A 440 -0.76 -29.85 6.63
CA LEU A 440 -0.45 -29.52 8.02
C LEU A 440 -1.32 -30.35 8.98
N GLY A 441 -0.72 -31.37 9.61
CA GLY A 441 -1.38 -32.22 10.60
C GLY A 441 -1.69 -31.46 11.89
N ILE A 442 -2.97 -31.24 12.18
CA ILE A 442 -3.44 -30.60 13.42
C ILE A 442 -4.50 -31.42 14.15
N GLN A 443 -4.42 -31.43 15.48
CA GLN A 443 -5.40 -32.07 16.36
C GLN A 443 -5.54 -31.27 17.65
N ASN A 444 -6.71 -31.31 18.27
CA ASN A 444 -6.90 -30.81 19.63
C ASN A 444 -7.39 -31.92 20.56
N TYR A 445 -6.83 -31.99 21.77
CA TYR A 445 -7.21 -32.96 22.79
C TYR A 445 -7.19 -32.31 24.19
N PRO A 446 -8.22 -32.54 25.04
CA PRO A 446 -9.44 -33.29 24.75
C PRO A 446 -10.39 -32.54 23.78
N ASN A 447 -11.19 -33.30 23.03
CA ASN A 447 -12.27 -32.78 22.19
C ASN A 447 -13.41 -33.81 22.14
N PRO A 448 -14.59 -33.56 22.76
CA PRO A 448 -15.00 -32.33 23.44
C PRO A 448 -14.23 -32.00 24.72
N PHE A 449 -14.24 -30.74 25.15
CA PHE A 449 -13.58 -30.24 26.37
C PHE A 449 -14.47 -29.29 27.17
N THR A 450 -14.12 -29.00 28.43
CA THR A 450 -14.96 -28.19 29.35
C THR A 450 -14.47 -26.78 29.62
N LYS A 451 -13.15 -26.57 29.62
CA LYS A 451 -12.52 -25.25 29.82
C LYS A 451 -11.33 -25.08 28.89
N THR A 452 -10.40 -26.03 28.97
CA THR A 452 -9.17 -26.02 28.19
C THR A 452 -9.05 -27.23 27.25
N THR A 453 -8.40 -27.03 26.11
CA THR A 453 -7.97 -28.09 25.17
C THR A 453 -6.56 -27.77 24.69
N THR A 454 -5.76 -28.77 24.33
CA THR A 454 -4.42 -28.55 23.78
C THR A 454 -4.48 -28.77 22.28
N ILE A 455 -4.07 -27.79 21.50
CA ILE A 455 -3.86 -27.92 20.05
C ILE A 455 -2.41 -28.35 19.83
N GLU A 456 -2.22 -29.45 19.12
CA GLU A 456 -0.92 -29.94 18.70
C GLU A 456 -0.80 -29.81 17.18
N TYR A 457 0.33 -29.27 16.72
CA TYR A 457 0.68 -29.14 15.31
C TYR A 457 2.18 -29.35 15.12
N SER A 458 2.59 -29.69 13.90
CA SER A 458 4.01 -29.88 13.57
C SER A 458 4.37 -29.02 12.38
N LEU A 459 5.49 -28.32 12.46
CA LEU A 459 6.05 -27.54 11.37
C LEU A 459 7.26 -28.28 10.80
N ALA A 460 7.29 -28.45 9.49
CA ALA A 460 8.44 -29.07 8.81
C ALA A 460 9.66 -28.14 8.81
N GLN A 461 9.44 -26.83 8.76
CA GLN A 461 10.44 -25.78 8.78
C GLN A 461 9.93 -24.59 9.60
N GLU A 462 10.81 -23.67 9.96
CA GLU A 462 10.39 -22.41 10.54
C GLU A 462 9.41 -21.69 9.59
N SER A 463 8.29 -21.26 10.14
CA SER A 463 7.25 -20.58 9.37
C SER A 463 6.48 -19.62 10.26
N PRO A 464 6.07 -18.45 9.74
CA PRO A 464 5.04 -17.66 10.40
C PRO A 464 3.81 -18.54 10.58
N VAL A 465 3.27 -18.59 11.80
CA VAL A 465 2.07 -19.33 12.16
C VAL A 465 0.99 -18.35 12.58
N SER A 466 -0.19 -18.46 11.97
CA SER A 466 -1.40 -17.79 12.43
C SER A 466 -2.43 -18.83 12.86
N LEU A 467 -2.59 -19.04 14.16
CA LEU A 467 -3.57 -19.94 14.77
C LEU A 467 -4.71 -19.12 15.38
N LYS A 468 -5.90 -19.23 14.79
CA LYS A 468 -7.10 -18.44 15.16
C LYS A 468 -8.31 -19.36 15.39
N ILE A 469 -9.20 -18.95 16.29
CA ILE A 469 -10.47 -19.65 16.61
C ILE A 469 -11.63 -18.78 16.17
N PHE A 470 -12.62 -19.38 15.53
CA PHE A 470 -13.82 -18.77 14.98
C PHE A 470 -15.09 -19.48 15.49
N ASP A 471 -16.20 -18.75 15.53
CA ASP A 471 -17.52 -19.34 15.73
C ASP A 471 -18.11 -19.91 14.42
N LEU A 472 -19.30 -20.53 14.48
CA LEU A 472 -19.96 -21.09 13.29
C LEU A 472 -20.46 -20.03 12.29
N LYS A 473 -20.45 -18.75 12.65
CA LYS A 473 -20.80 -17.63 11.75
C LYS A 473 -19.55 -17.05 11.07
N GLY A 474 -18.36 -17.58 11.37
CA GLY A 474 -17.09 -17.10 10.83
C GLY A 474 -16.52 -15.90 11.58
N GLN A 475 -17.06 -15.53 12.74
CA GLN A 475 -16.55 -14.42 13.54
C GLN A 475 -15.32 -14.89 14.33
N LEU A 476 -14.25 -14.08 14.31
CA LEU A 476 -13.03 -14.34 15.07
C LEU A 476 -13.34 -14.27 16.57
N VAL A 477 -13.07 -15.36 17.28
CA VAL A 477 -13.27 -15.50 18.73
C VAL A 477 -11.97 -15.22 19.49
N LYS A 478 -10.84 -15.77 19.00
CA LYS A 478 -9.55 -15.64 19.68
C LYS A 478 -8.38 -15.92 18.72
N THR A 479 -7.35 -15.08 18.77
CA THR A 479 -6.02 -15.40 18.20
C THR A 479 -5.20 -16.12 19.27
N ILE A 480 -4.61 -17.25 18.92
CA ILE A 480 -3.86 -18.12 19.84
C ILE A 480 -2.36 -18.00 19.63
N ASP A 481 -1.94 -17.90 18.37
CA ASP A 481 -0.55 -17.78 17.95
C ASP A 481 -0.52 -16.95 16.67
N ASN A 482 0.38 -15.98 16.56
CA ASN A 482 0.54 -15.18 15.35
C ASN A 482 2.02 -14.88 15.07
N ASN A 483 2.91 -15.78 15.51
CA ASN A 483 4.34 -15.54 15.54
C ASN A 483 5.08 -16.48 14.58
N LEU A 484 6.35 -16.17 14.35
CA LEU A 484 7.30 -17.09 13.72
C LEU A 484 7.53 -18.28 14.65
N GLN A 485 7.28 -19.49 14.16
CA GLN A 485 7.42 -20.71 14.95
C GLN A 485 8.46 -21.63 14.29
N ARG A 486 9.40 -22.12 15.09
CA ARG A 486 10.49 -23.00 14.64
C ARG A 486 9.96 -24.33 14.07
N ALA A 487 10.78 -25.00 13.27
CA ALA A 487 10.49 -26.38 12.87
C ALA A 487 10.32 -27.29 14.11
N GLY A 488 9.42 -28.26 14.04
CA GLY A 488 9.17 -29.21 15.13
C GLY A 488 7.73 -29.25 15.61
N LYS A 489 7.51 -29.96 16.73
CA LYS A 489 6.19 -30.17 17.31
C LYS A 489 5.85 -29.07 18.30
N HIS A 490 4.69 -28.46 18.10
CA HIS A 490 4.17 -27.39 18.94
C HIS A 490 2.92 -27.85 19.68
N LYS A 491 2.77 -27.35 20.90
CA LYS A 491 1.60 -27.57 21.74
C LYS A 491 1.13 -26.25 22.32
N VAL A 492 -0.12 -25.90 22.06
CA VAL A 492 -0.71 -24.67 22.59
C VAL A 492 -1.95 -24.99 23.40
N VAL A 493 -1.97 -24.55 24.66
CA VAL A 493 -3.13 -24.70 25.54
C VAL A 493 -4.11 -23.58 25.24
N VAL A 494 -5.31 -23.97 24.82
CA VAL A 494 -6.42 -23.06 24.56
C VAL A 494 -7.38 -23.09 25.73
N ASP A 495 -7.59 -21.94 26.37
CA ASP A 495 -8.64 -21.72 27.37
C ASP A 495 -9.82 -20.94 26.78
N LEU A 496 -11.00 -21.56 26.78
CA LEU A 496 -12.30 -20.98 26.40
C LEU A 496 -13.32 -21.01 27.56
N SER A 497 -12.86 -21.02 28.80
CA SER A 497 -13.71 -21.04 30.00
C SER A 497 -14.79 -19.94 30.03
N ASN A 498 -14.52 -18.78 29.45
CA ASN A 498 -15.44 -17.64 29.37
C ASN A 498 -16.37 -17.65 28.14
N MET A 499 -16.30 -18.69 27.29
CA MET A 499 -17.09 -18.78 26.07
C MET A 499 -18.38 -19.59 26.26
N ASN A 500 -19.32 -19.44 25.32
CA ASN A 500 -20.56 -20.20 25.31
C ASN A 500 -20.31 -21.65 24.86
N THR A 501 -21.04 -22.61 25.46
CA THR A 501 -21.07 -24.00 24.98
C THR A 501 -21.43 -24.03 23.50
N GLY A 502 -20.67 -24.77 22.70
CA GLY A 502 -20.89 -24.76 21.25
C GLY A 502 -19.76 -25.41 20.46
N ILE A 503 -19.93 -25.35 19.15
CA ILE A 503 -18.93 -25.78 18.18
C ILE A 503 -18.12 -24.55 17.77
N TYR A 504 -16.80 -24.70 17.79
CA TYR A 504 -15.85 -23.70 17.30
C TYR A 504 -14.98 -24.32 16.22
N ILE A 505 -14.42 -23.47 15.36
CA ILE A 505 -13.50 -23.85 14.30
C ILE A 505 -12.17 -23.19 14.61
N TYR A 506 -11.06 -23.92 14.57
CA TYR A 506 -9.74 -23.32 14.58
C TYR A 506 -9.05 -23.51 13.24
N VAL A 507 -8.38 -22.46 12.81
CA VAL A 507 -7.64 -22.39 11.56
C VAL A 507 -6.20 -22.07 11.92
N ILE A 508 -5.29 -22.91 11.45
CA ILE A 508 -3.86 -22.61 11.43
C ILE A 508 -3.46 -22.29 10.00
N LYS A 509 -2.70 -21.23 9.81
CA LYS A 509 -2.05 -20.87 8.55
C LYS A 509 -0.56 -20.78 8.77
N THR A 510 0.20 -21.35 7.86
CA THR A 510 1.64 -21.20 7.74
C THR A 510 1.95 -20.52 6.41
N LYS A 511 3.22 -20.25 6.12
CA LYS A 511 3.65 -19.69 4.83
C LYS A 511 3.20 -20.55 3.64
N ASN A 512 3.24 -21.88 3.81
CA ASN A 512 3.07 -22.83 2.71
C ASN A 512 1.83 -23.75 2.87
N ALA A 513 1.11 -23.69 3.99
CA ALA A 513 -0.03 -24.57 4.24
C ALA A 513 -1.11 -23.90 5.11
N SER A 514 -2.31 -24.45 5.07
CA SER A 514 -3.34 -24.12 6.06
C SER A 514 -4.12 -25.36 6.44
N ALA A 515 -4.57 -25.43 7.69
CA ALA A 515 -5.42 -26.50 8.15
C ALA A 515 -6.52 -25.96 9.05
N THR A 516 -7.69 -26.58 8.94
CA THR A 516 -8.89 -26.19 9.69
C THR A 516 -9.47 -27.40 10.39
N LYS A 517 -9.82 -27.26 11.67
CA LYS A 517 -10.45 -28.34 12.46
C LYS A 517 -11.53 -27.77 13.38
N ARG A 518 -12.42 -28.68 13.79
CA ARG A 518 -13.54 -28.39 14.67
C ARG A 518 -13.20 -28.77 16.10
N MET A 519 -13.54 -27.91 17.06
CA MET A 519 -13.50 -28.20 18.50
C MET A 519 -14.88 -28.03 19.14
N ILE A 520 -15.17 -28.81 20.18
CA ILE A 520 -16.48 -28.82 20.86
C ILE A 520 -16.28 -28.44 22.33
N LEU A 521 -16.75 -27.26 22.73
CA LEU A 521 -16.79 -26.82 24.12
C LEU A 521 -18.12 -27.25 24.74
N LYS A 522 -18.05 -27.99 25.84
CA LYS A 522 -19.19 -28.43 26.66
C LYS A 522 -19.10 -27.81 28.05
N ARG A 523 -20.23 -27.67 28.74
CA ARG A 523 -20.24 -27.34 30.16
C ARG A 523 -20.70 -28.54 30.96
#